data_AF-A0A935JUF7-F1
#
_entry.id   AF-A0A935JUF7-F1
#
_cell.length_a   1.000
_cell.length_b   1.000
_cell.length_c   1.000
_cell.angle_alpha   90.00
_cell.angle_beta   90.00
_cell.angle_gamma   90.00
#
_symmetry.space_group_name_H-M   'P 1'
#
loop_
_entity.id
_entity.type
_entity.pdbx_description
1 polymer ?
#
loop_
_entity_poly.entity_id
_entity_poly.type
_entity_poly.pdbx_seq_one_letter_code
_entity_poly.pdbx_strand_id
1 'polypeptide(L)'
;MEYVVHPIRTDDPVNGVSTADIVKIQRHILGIETLNSPFKLIAADVNNSGSITASDISDIRRLVLGVTDKFAKVDSWTLIPGSYQFADPLSPWTAPREAVVQVLEAKLYTENFMAVKMGDVTNNARAHQLHGTTERTNGKLHFEIDKGTTETGEIYTIAFRSSDFNDISGYQFTLNFDQTVLSYEGFESGLLPLNESNFGLAQLEKGKLTTSWDNRTGMTSNANEVLFSLIFRANAKAQLKNC
;
A
#
# COMPACT_ATOMS: atom_id res chain seq x y z
N MET A 1 -20.25 17.20 35.74
CA MET A 1 -19.77 15.81 35.55
C MET A 1 -18.88 15.79 34.33
N GLU A 2 -17.89 14.91 34.28
CA GLU A 2 -16.98 14.77 33.14
C GLU A 2 -17.26 13.46 32.43
N TYR A 3 -17.34 13.51 31.11
CA TYR A 3 -17.48 12.33 30.25
C TYR A 3 -16.32 12.31 29.26
N VAL A 4 -15.77 11.13 29.01
CA VAL A 4 -14.75 10.91 27.98
C VAL A 4 -15.40 10.15 26.83
N VAL A 5 -15.25 10.68 25.61
CA VAL A 5 -15.75 10.10 24.38
C VAL A 5 -14.58 9.47 23.65
N HIS A 6 -14.60 8.14 23.52
CA HIS A 6 -13.60 7.36 22.79
C HIS A 6 -14.19 6.83 21.48
N PRO A 7 -14.02 7.52 20.36
CA PRO A 7 -14.48 7.04 19.07
C PRO A 7 -13.52 5.96 18.54
N ILE A 8 -14.08 4.88 17.97
CA ILE A 8 -13.30 3.76 17.41
C ILE A 8 -13.86 3.44 16.02
N ARG A 9 -12.97 3.24 15.05
CA ARG A 9 -13.35 2.81 13.70
C ARG A 9 -12.24 1.93 13.10
N THR A 10 -12.59 0.69 12.80
CA THR A 10 -11.64 -0.39 12.41
C THR A 10 -11.94 -1.03 11.05
N ASP A 11 -12.94 -0.54 10.33
CA ASP A 11 -13.35 -1.07 9.02
C ASP A 11 -12.38 -0.71 7.89
N ASP A 12 -12.46 -1.51 6.83
CA ASP A 12 -11.78 -1.38 5.53
C ASP A 12 -10.31 -0.89 5.61
N PRO A 13 -9.40 -1.67 6.23
CA PRO A 13 -8.00 -1.25 6.43
C PRO A 13 -7.27 -0.83 5.14
N VAL A 14 -7.57 -1.45 4.01
CA VAL A 14 -6.92 -1.17 2.71
C VAL A 14 -7.62 -0.07 1.88
N ASN A 15 -8.69 0.55 2.39
CA ASN A 15 -9.42 1.62 1.69
C ASN A 15 -8.50 2.83 1.47
N GLY A 16 -8.33 3.23 0.20
CA GLY A 16 -7.41 4.29 -0.22
C GLY A 16 -5.92 3.93 -0.19
N VAL A 17 -5.49 3.10 0.76
CA VAL A 17 -4.09 2.71 0.94
C VAL A 17 -3.53 1.97 -0.27
N SER A 18 -2.44 2.47 -0.82
CA SER A 18 -1.83 1.99 -2.06
C SER A 18 -0.32 2.24 -2.12
N THR A 19 0.34 1.74 -3.17
CA THR A 19 1.76 2.03 -3.44
C THR A 19 2.02 3.50 -3.74
N ALA A 20 1.01 4.27 -4.18
CA ALA A 20 1.16 5.71 -4.34
C ALA A 20 1.42 6.42 -2.99
N ASP A 21 0.80 5.95 -1.92
CA ASP A 21 1.04 6.44 -0.55
C ASP A 21 2.47 6.12 -0.10
N ILE A 22 2.95 4.91 -0.40
CA ILE A 22 4.34 4.50 -0.14
C ILE A 22 5.33 5.44 -0.84
N VAL A 23 5.12 5.75 -2.12
CA VAL A 23 5.97 6.68 -2.88
C VAL A 23 5.99 8.07 -2.22
N LYS A 24 4.82 8.58 -1.78
CA LYS A 24 4.72 9.89 -1.10
C LYS A 24 5.46 9.90 0.24
N ILE A 25 5.33 8.84 1.04
CA ILE A 25 6.03 8.69 2.32
C ILE A 25 7.54 8.58 2.09
N GLN A 26 7.98 7.80 1.10
CA GLN A 26 9.39 7.65 0.76
C GLN A 26 10.01 8.99 0.36
N ARG A 27 9.33 9.78 -0.47
CA ARG A 27 9.79 11.13 -0.86
C ARG A 27 9.84 12.08 0.33
N HIS A 28 8.92 11.96 1.28
CA HIS A 28 8.94 12.75 2.51
C HIS A 28 10.14 12.45 3.39
N ILE A 29 10.42 11.16 3.65
CA ILE A 29 11.58 10.72 4.41
C ILE A 29 12.88 11.25 3.80
N LEU A 30 12.95 11.33 2.47
CA LEU A 30 14.12 11.79 1.73
C LEU A 30 14.18 13.31 1.52
N GLY A 31 13.19 14.07 2.00
CA GLY A 31 13.13 15.52 1.83
C GLY A 31 12.85 16.00 0.39
N ILE A 32 12.37 15.10 -0.48
CA ILE A 32 12.05 15.41 -1.89
C ILE A 32 10.67 16.05 -2.01
N GLU A 33 9.69 15.53 -1.27
CA GLU A 33 8.31 16.03 -1.27
C GLU A 33 7.75 15.92 0.15
N THR A 34 7.33 17.03 0.76
CA THR A 34 6.85 17.02 2.15
C THR A 34 5.38 16.62 2.27
N LEU A 35 5.05 15.80 3.26
CA LEU A 35 3.66 15.63 3.73
C LEU A 35 3.22 16.88 4.49
N ASN A 36 2.58 17.80 3.78
CA ASN A 36 2.26 19.16 4.23
C ASN A 36 0.98 19.28 5.07
N SER A 37 0.68 18.30 5.91
CA SER A 37 -0.49 18.31 6.80
C SER A 37 -0.26 17.43 8.03
N PRO A 38 -0.62 17.87 9.25
CA PRO A 38 -0.49 17.06 10.46
C PRO A 38 -1.27 15.75 10.34
N PHE A 39 -2.41 15.75 9.65
CA PHE A 39 -3.20 14.55 9.41
C PHE A 39 -2.50 13.55 8.48
N LYS A 40 -1.76 14.02 7.47
CA LYS A 40 -0.96 13.14 6.60
C LYS A 40 0.24 12.55 7.34
N LEU A 41 0.85 13.33 8.23
CA LEU A 41 1.94 12.85 9.09
C LEU A 41 1.44 11.75 10.03
N ILE A 42 0.28 11.95 10.67
CA ILE A 42 -0.38 10.90 11.47
C ILE A 42 -0.72 9.69 10.60
N ALA A 43 -1.32 9.88 9.42
CA ALA A 43 -1.66 8.78 8.52
C ALA A 43 -0.44 7.94 8.11
N ALA A 44 0.73 8.58 7.96
CA ALA A 44 1.98 7.92 7.59
C ALA A 44 2.61 7.08 8.72
N ASP A 45 2.42 7.45 9.99
CA ASP A 45 2.96 6.74 11.17
C ASP A 45 2.05 5.57 11.58
N VAL A 46 2.05 4.50 10.78
CA VAL A 46 1.16 3.33 10.98
C VAL A 46 1.63 2.41 12.11
N ASN A 47 2.87 2.57 12.58
CA ASN A 47 3.38 1.85 13.74
C ASN A 47 3.29 2.65 15.06
N ASN A 48 2.77 3.89 15.02
CA ASN A 48 2.56 4.78 16.15
C ASN A 48 3.85 5.05 16.95
N SER A 49 4.95 5.27 16.24
CA SER A 49 6.27 5.57 16.84
C SER A 49 6.48 7.05 17.15
N GLY A 50 5.66 7.94 16.61
CA GLY A 50 5.89 9.38 16.63
C GLY A 50 6.94 9.83 15.63
N SER A 51 7.20 9.03 14.59
CA SER A 51 8.15 9.34 13.51
C SER A 51 7.74 8.62 12.23
N ILE A 52 8.16 9.14 11.07
CA ILE A 52 7.87 8.52 9.77
C ILE A 52 9.15 7.94 9.21
N THR A 53 9.18 6.62 9.04
CA THR A 53 10.39 5.87 8.69
C THR A 53 10.14 4.80 7.64
N ALA A 54 11.20 4.10 7.22
CA ALA A 54 11.08 2.94 6.34
C ALA A 54 10.27 1.79 6.96
N SER A 55 10.14 1.73 8.29
CA SER A 55 9.31 0.74 8.97
C SER A 55 7.83 0.94 8.66
N ASP A 56 7.37 2.19 8.59
CA ASP A 56 5.99 2.52 8.20
C ASP A 56 5.69 2.11 6.76
N ILE A 57 6.64 2.35 5.85
CA ILE A 57 6.58 1.87 4.48
C ILE A 57 6.43 0.35 4.43
N SER A 58 7.21 -0.38 5.24
CA SER A 58 7.15 -1.84 5.30
C SER A 58 5.77 -2.33 5.74
N ASP A 59 5.21 -1.74 6.79
CA ASP A 59 3.89 -2.12 7.31
C ASP A 59 2.75 -1.78 6.34
N ILE A 60 2.81 -0.62 5.68
CA ILE A 60 1.86 -0.25 4.61
C ILE A 60 1.97 -1.24 3.44
N ARG A 61 3.18 -1.57 3.00
CA ARG A 61 3.39 -2.52 1.89
C ARG A 61 2.82 -3.89 2.23
N ARG A 62 3.03 -4.39 3.45
CA ARG A 62 2.47 -5.67 3.91
C ARG A 62 0.94 -5.66 3.87
N LEU A 63 0.29 -4.57 4.28
CA LEU A 63 -1.17 -4.43 4.20
C LEU A 63 -1.65 -4.45 2.74
N VAL A 64 -1.01 -3.64 1.90
CA VAL A 64 -1.32 -3.48 0.48
C VAL A 64 -1.13 -4.78 -0.31
N LEU A 65 -0.16 -5.61 0.08
CA LEU A 65 0.11 -6.93 -0.49
C LEU A 65 -0.75 -8.07 0.10
N GLY A 66 -1.60 -7.76 1.10
CA GLY A 66 -2.42 -8.76 1.79
C GLY A 66 -1.62 -9.75 2.65
N VAL A 67 -0.38 -9.40 3.01
CA VAL A 67 0.44 -10.15 3.98
C VAL A 67 -0.10 -9.98 5.40
N THR A 68 -0.71 -8.83 5.68
CA THR A 68 -1.50 -8.58 6.88
C THR A 68 -2.84 -7.98 6.49
N ASP A 69 -3.86 -8.20 7.32
CA ASP A 69 -5.21 -7.68 7.15
C ASP A 69 -5.44 -6.34 7.86
N LYS A 70 -4.57 -5.98 8.82
CA LYS A 70 -4.63 -4.73 9.59
C LYS A 70 -3.25 -4.31 10.12
N PHE A 71 -3.14 -3.04 10.53
CA PHE A 71 -1.96 -2.59 11.26
C PHE A 71 -1.95 -3.12 12.69
N ALA A 72 -0.75 -3.37 13.24
CA ALA A 72 -0.61 -3.97 14.57
C ALA A 72 -0.72 -2.95 15.72
N LYS A 73 -0.49 -1.66 15.45
CA LYS A 73 -0.34 -0.61 16.46
C LYS A 73 -1.38 0.50 16.40
N VAL A 74 -2.15 0.54 15.30
CA VAL A 74 -3.19 1.55 15.07
C VAL A 74 -4.42 0.87 14.50
N ASP A 75 -5.59 1.44 14.79
CA ASP A 75 -6.82 1.11 14.08
C ASP A 75 -6.73 1.61 12.63
N SER A 76 -7.60 1.11 11.73
CA SER A 76 -7.60 1.54 10.33
C SER A 76 -7.92 3.03 10.15
N TRP A 77 -8.60 3.63 11.13
CA TRP A 77 -8.91 5.05 11.21
C TRP A 77 -8.55 5.61 12.59
N THR A 78 -7.72 6.64 12.61
CA THR A 78 -7.48 7.45 13.83
C THR A 78 -8.46 8.61 13.85
N LEU A 79 -9.14 8.83 14.98
CA LEU A 79 -10.16 9.87 15.14
C LEU A 79 -9.63 10.95 16.08
N ILE A 80 -9.57 12.17 15.59
CA ILE A 80 -9.03 13.33 16.33
C ILE A 80 -10.19 14.31 16.57
N PRO A 81 -10.38 14.86 17.79
CA PRO A 81 -11.40 15.87 18.02
C PRO A 81 -11.33 16.99 16.98
N GLY A 82 -12.45 17.30 16.33
CA GLY A 82 -12.49 18.27 15.24
C GLY A 82 -12.20 19.71 15.68
N SER A 83 -12.30 19.98 16.97
CA SER A 83 -11.91 21.24 17.60
C SER A 83 -10.42 21.31 17.96
N TYR A 84 -9.67 20.20 17.85
CA TYR A 84 -8.26 20.16 18.24
C TYR A 84 -7.40 21.03 17.32
N GLN A 85 -6.55 21.85 17.95
CA GLN A 85 -5.57 22.68 17.26
C GLN A 85 -4.16 22.14 17.54
N PHE A 86 -3.42 21.84 16.49
CA PHE A 86 -2.05 21.37 16.59
C PHE A 86 -1.15 22.52 17.05
N ALA A 87 -0.47 22.35 18.17
CA ALA A 87 0.51 23.32 18.66
C ALA A 87 1.70 23.45 17.69
N ASP A 88 2.19 22.31 17.21
CA ASP A 88 3.13 22.22 16.09
C ASP A 88 2.56 21.27 15.02
N PRO A 89 2.10 21.79 13.87
CA PRO A 89 1.61 20.97 12.77
C PRO A 89 2.64 20.02 12.15
N LEU A 90 3.94 20.22 12.40
CA LEU A 90 5.03 19.32 11.95
C LEU A 90 5.35 18.22 12.96
N SER A 91 4.81 18.30 14.18
CA SER A 91 4.97 17.29 15.24
C SER A 91 3.61 16.91 15.85
N PRO A 92 2.71 16.27 15.09
CA PRO A 92 1.30 16.07 15.48
C PRO A 92 1.04 14.87 16.42
N TRP A 93 2.09 14.21 16.93
CA TRP A 93 2.02 12.91 17.59
C TRP A 93 1.18 12.90 18.87
N THR A 94 1.08 14.05 19.54
CA THR A 94 0.34 14.24 20.80
C THR A 94 -1.14 14.55 20.60
N ALA A 95 -1.66 14.51 19.36
CA ALA A 95 -3.08 14.73 19.11
C ALA A 95 -3.92 13.71 19.90
N PRO A 96 -4.95 14.18 20.64
CA PRO A 96 -5.80 13.30 21.42
C PRO A 96 -6.64 12.43 20.50
N ARG A 97 -6.92 11.20 20.95
CA ARG A 97 -7.77 10.21 20.27
C ARG A 97 -9.14 10.07 20.96
N GLU A 98 -9.44 11.01 21.85
CA GLU A 98 -10.64 11.07 22.68
C GLU A 98 -11.00 12.53 22.92
N ALA A 99 -12.26 12.79 23.25
CA ALA A 99 -12.73 14.11 23.66
C ALA A 99 -13.23 14.07 25.10
N VAL A 100 -12.84 15.07 25.90
CA VAL A 100 -13.33 15.25 27.26
C VAL A 100 -14.44 16.29 27.24
N VAL A 101 -15.64 15.88 27.63
CA VAL A 101 -16.84 16.72 27.63
C VAL A 101 -17.21 17.07 29.07
N GLN A 102 -17.13 18.35 29.40
CA GLN A 102 -17.60 18.86 30.68
C GLN A 102 -19.09 19.20 30.62
N VAL A 103 -19.88 18.47 31.38
CA VAL A 103 -21.33 18.69 31.50
C VAL A 103 -21.58 19.65 32.66
N LEU A 104 -21.93 20.88 32.30
CA LEU A 104 -22.23 21.98 33.22
C LEU A 104 -23.74 22.14 33.46
N GLU A 105 -24.55 21.73 32.49
CA GLU A 105 -26.02 21.77 32.52
C GLU A 105 -26.62 20.60 31.72
N ALA A 106 -27.87 20.26 32.01
CA ALA A 106 -28.59 19.17 31.34
C ALA A 106 -29.06 19.58 29.92
N LYS A 107 -28.18 19.45 28.93
CA LYS A 107 -28.46 19.64 27.50
C LYS A 107 -27.75 18.58 26.65
N LEU A 108 -28.06 18.55 25.36
CA LEU A 108 -27.33 17.75 24.37
C LEU A 108 -25.95 18.38 24.11
N TYR A 109 -24.91 17.56 24.21
CA TYR A 109 -23.55 17.90 23.81
C TYR A 109 -23.21 17.09 22.56
N THR A 110 -22.54 17.71 21.60
CA THR A 110 -22.13 17.06 20.35
C THR A 110 -20.64 17.30 20.17
N GLU A 111 -19.90 16.21 20.01
CA GLU A 111 -18.47 16.24 19.70
C GLU A 111 -18.25 15.71 18.28
N ASN A 112 -17.51 16.47 17.49
CA ASN A 112 -17.13 16.09 16.14
C ASN A 112 -15.72 15.53 16.14
N PHE A 113 -15.45 14.57 15.27
CA PHE A 113 -14.12 14.00 15.07
C PHE A 113 -13.72 14.06 13.60
N MET A 114 -12.46 14.40 13.36
CA MET A 114 -11.79 14.23 12.09
C MET A 114 -11.25 12.81 12.00
N ALA A 115 -11.69 12.06 10.99
CA ALA A 115 -11.21 10.72 10.72
C ALA A 115 -9.98 10.78 9.81
N VAL A 116 -8.89 10.15 10.24
CA VAL A 116 -7.62 10.01 9.51
C VAL A 116 -7.48 8.55 9.11
N LYS A 117 -7.49 8.26 7.81
CA LYS A 117 -7.26 6.90 7.31
C LYS A 117 -5.77 6.57 7.45
N MET A 118 -5.44 5.64 8.32
CA MET A 118 -4.05 5.22 8.50
C MET A 118 -3.55 4.53 7.22
N GLY A 119 -2.33 4.89 6.80
CA GLY A 119 -1.68 4.47 5.57
C GLY A 119 -2.06 5.24 4.30
N ASP A 120 -3.11 6.07 4.32
CA ASP A 120 -3.53 6.89 3.17
C ASP A 120 -3.06 8.34 3.36
N VAL A 121 -2.02 8.73 2.61
CA VAL A 121 -1.49 10.11 2.59
C VAL A 121 -1.88 10.86 1.31
N THR A 122 -2.50 10.15 0.37
CA THR A 122 -3.03 10.70 -0.89
C THR A 122 -4.48 11.16 -0.77
N ASN A 123 -5.15 10.87 0.36
CA ASN A 123 -6.51 11.27 0.72
C ASN A 123 -7.57 10.75 -0.27
N ASN A 124 -7.41 9.53 -0.76
CA ASN A 124 -8.34 8.91 -1.70
C ASN A 124 -9.25 7.86 -1.03
N ALA A 125 -9.10 7.62 0.27
CA ALA A 125 -10.00 6.76 1.03
C ALA A 125 -11.42 7.34 1.07
N ARG A 126 -12.40 6.45 0.91
CA ARG A 126 -13.83 6.82 0.92
C ARG A 126 -14.45 6.48 2.27
N ALA A 127 -14.81 7.49 3.04
CA ALA A 127 -15.34 7.32 4.39
C ALA A 127 -16.71 6.62 4.45
N HIS A 128 -17.48 6.63 3.36
CA HIS A 128 -18.78 5.95 3.24
C HIS A 128 -18.70 4.86 2.16
N GLN A 129 -19.23 3.67 2.47
CA GLN A 129 -19.23 2.47 1.62
C GLN A 129 -20.13 2.60 0.36
N LEU A 130 -19.90 3.60 -0.47
CA LEU A 130 -20.23 3.46 -1.88
C LEU A 130 -19.16 2.52 -2.46
N HIS A 131 -19.53 1.24 -2.58
CA HIS A 131 -18.80 0.20 -3.32
C HIS A 131 -18.62 0.62 -4.78
N GLY A 132 -17.74 1.57 -5.03
CA GLY A 132 -17.13 1.78 -6.33
C GLY A 132 -15.75 1.18 -6.23
N THR A 133 -15.51 0.09 -6.95
CA THR A 133 -14.17 -0.37 -7.33
C THR A 133 -13.37 0.85 -7.76
N THR A 134 -12.46 1.31 -6.91
CA THR A 134 -11.54 2.37 -7.29
C THR A 134 -10.55 1.77 -8.27
N GLU A 135 -10.63 2.16 -9.54
CA GLU A 135 -9.47 2.05 -10.42
C GLU A 135 -8.36 2.90 -9.80
N ARG A 136 -7.30 2.24 -9.33
CA ARG A 136 -6.13 2.85 -8.66
C ARG A 136 -5.07 3.33 -9.66
N THR A 137 -5.37 3.31 -10.95
CA THR A 137 -4.39 3.54 -12.00
C THR A 137 -4.32 5.00 -12.39
N ASN A 138 -3.27 5.68 -11.94
CA ASN A 138 -2.82 6.93 -12.54
C ASN A 138 -1.99 6.61 -13.80
N GLY A 139 -2.64 6.03 -14.82
CA GLY A 139 -2.02 5.54 -16.06
C GLY A 139 -2.05 4.01 -16.23
N LYS A 140 -1.98 3.54 -17.48
CA LYS A 140 -1.82 2.11 -17.82
C LYS A 140 -0.34 1.84 -18.05
N LEU A 141 0.22 0.88 -17.30
CA LEU A 141 1.56 0.34 -17.53
C LEU A 141 1.41 -1.05 -18.14
N HIS A 142 2.07 -1.31 -19.26
CA HIS A 142 2.00 -2.62 -19.93
C HIS A 142 3.27 -3.40 -19.65
N PHE A 143 3.10 -4.59 -19.06
CA PHE A 143 4.19 -5.54 -18.95
C PHE A 143 4.19 -6.50 -20.15
N GLU A 144 5.37 -6.69 -20.71
CA GLU A 144 5.65 -7.58 -21.81
C GLU A 144 6.46 -8.76 -21.31
N ILE A 145 6.05 -9.97 -21.71
CA ILE A 145 6.78 -11.21 -21.42
C ILE A 145 7.07 -11.94 -22.73
N ASP A 146 8.12 -12.75 -22.73
CA ASP A 146 8.40 -13.61 -23.87
C ASP A 146 7.32 -14.70 -23.97
N LYS A 147 6.74 -14.86 -25.17
CA LYS A 147 5.78 -15.93 -25.43
C LYS A 147 6.52 -17.25 -25.55
N GLY A 148 5.95 -18.32 -25.01
CA GLY A 148 6.58 -19.62 -25.03
C GLY A 148 5.66 -20.74 -24.58
N THR A 149 6.19 -21.96 -24.61
CA THR A 149 5.57 -23.14 -24.02
C THR A 149 6.50 -23.73 -22.99
N THR A 150 5.96 -24.17 -21.86
CA THR A 150 6.73 -24.88 -20.84
C THR A 150 6.64 -26.38 -21.05
N GLU A 151 7.69 -27.11 -20.69
CA GLU A 151 7.64 -28.57 -20.53
C GLU A 151 7.45 -28.97 -19.06
N THR A 152 6.80 -30.10 -18.81
CA THR A 152 6.60 -30.59 -17.45
C THR A 152 7.95 -30.85 -16.76
N GLY A 153 8.11 -30.32 -15.56
CA GLY A 153 9.31 -30.40 -14.73
C GLY A 153 10.32 -29.27 -14.94
N GLU A 154 10.18 -28.49 -16.00
CA GLU A 154 11.06 -27.37 -16.35
C GLU A 154 10.95 -26.22 -15.34
N ILE A 155 12.08 -25.60 -15.00
CA ILE A 155 12.12 -24.30 -14.31
C ILE A 155 12.19 -23.23 -15.39
N TYR A 156 11.21 -22.35 -15.40
CA TYR A 156 11.06 -21.30 -16.38
C TYR A 156 11.15 -19.93 -15.71
N THR A 157 11.94 -19.04 -16.32
CA THR A 157 12.15 -17.67 -15.85
C THR A 157 11.41 -16.72 -16.78
N ILE A 158 10.33 -16.12 -16.28
CA ILE A 158 9.53 -15.14 -17.00
C ILE A 158 10.13 -13.76 -16.78
N ALA A 159 10.82 -13.22 -17.78
CA ALA A 159 11.35 -11.87 -17.75
C ALA A 159 10.25 -10.84 -18.09
N PHE A 160 10.02 -9.90 -17.18
CA PHE A 160 9.08 -8.79 -17.35
C PHE A 160 9.83 -7.58 -17.91
N ARG A 161 9.32 -7.05 -19.03
CA ARG A 161 9.80 -5.83 -19.69
C ARG A 161 8.62 -4.88 -19.90
N SER A 162 8.89 -3.67 -20.36
CA SER A 162 7.84 -2.72 -20.74
C SER A 162 8.42 -1.69 -21.70
N SER A 163 7.72 -1.49 -22.82
CA SER A 163 8.07 -0.45 -23.79
C SER A 163 7.59 0.95 -23.38
N ASP A 164 6.70 1.04 -22.39
CA ASP A 164 6.08 2.27 -21.91
C ASP A 164 6.43 2.63 -20.45
N PHE A 165 7.50 2.03 -19.90
CA PHE A 165 8.04 2.36 -18.59
C PHE A 165 8.79 3.70 -18.62
N ASN A 166 8.06 4.80 -18.68
CA ASN A 166 8.57 6.17 -18.66
C ASN A 166 8.17 6.89 -17.37
N ASP A 167 9.17 7.38 -16.62
CA ASP A 167 9.01 8.12 -15.37
C ASP A 167 8.11 7.41 -14.33
N ILE A 168 8.20 6.08 -14.24
CA ILE A 168 7.39 5.28 -13.34
C ILE A 168 8.04 5.23 -11.96
N SER A 169 7.35 5.74 -10.93
CA SER A 169 7.82 5.73 -9.54
C SER A 169 7.28 4.58 -8.71
N GLY A 170 6.38 3.76 -9.25
CA GLY A 170 5.86 2.60 -8.56
C GLY A 170 4.75 1.89 -9.32
N TYR A 171 4.54 0.62 -9.00
CA TYR A 171 3.42 -0.17 -9.48
C TYR A 171 2.90 -1.09 -8.39
N GLN A 172 1.67 -1.54 -8.56
CA GLN A 172 1.08 -2.65 -7.82
C GLN A 172 0.18 -3.46 -8.73
N PHE A 173 0.29 -4.78 -8.69
CA PHE A 173 -0.66 -5.68 -9.35
C PHE A 173 -0.68 -7.07 -8.70
N THR A 174 -1.67 -7.88 -9.08
CA THR A 174 -1.75 -9.31 -8.74
C THR A 174 -1.67 -10.13 -10.03
N LEU A 175 -0.66 -10.99 -10.12
CA LEU A 175 -0.57 -12.02 -11.14
C LEU A 175 -1.44 -13.20 -10.71
N ASN A 176 -2.37 -13.59 -11.58
CA ASN A 176 -3.11 -14.84 -11.43
C ASN A 176 -2.45 -15.90 -12.32
N PHE A 177 -2.22 -17.10 -11.77
CA PHE A 177 -1.67 -18.25 -12.50
C PHE A 177 -2.41 -19.52 -12.10
N ASP A 178 -2.41 -20.53 -12.97
CA ASP A 178 -2.98 -21.84 -12.64
C ASP A 178 -1.95 -22.67 -11.87
N GLN A 179 -2.22 -22.87 -10.57
CA GLN A 179 -1.33 -23.63 -9.69
C GLN A 179 -1.24 -25.12 -9.99
N THR A 180 -2.20 -25.67 -10.76
CA THR A 180 -2.09 -27.04 -11.26
C THR A 180 -1.06 -27.15 -12.39
N VAL A 181 -0.71 -26.02 -13.00
CA VAL A 181 0.20 -25.94 -14.15
C VAL A 181 1.55 -25.32 -13.77
N LEU A 182 1.58 -24.32 -12.89
CA LEU A 182 2.79 -23.60 -12.48
C LEU A 182 2.91 -23.53 -10.96
N SER A 183 4.11 -23.77 -10.43
CA SER A 183 4.47 -23.49 -9.04
C SER A 183 5.45 -22.32 -8.98
N TYR A 184 5.17 -21.31 -8.17
CA TYR A 184 6.09 -20.19 -7.96
C TYR A 184 7.33 -20.65 -7.16
N GLU A 185 8.52 -20.34 -7.66
CA GLU A 185 9.81 -20.75 -7.06
C GLU A 185 10.64 -19.54 -6.59
N GLY A 186 10.36 -18.33 -7.08
CA GLY A 186 11.07 -17.13 -6.65
C GLY A 186 11.06 -16.00 -7.68
N PHE A 187 11.96 -15.05 -7.49
CA PHE A 187 12.13 -13.91 -8.39
C PHE A 187 13.62 -13.57 -8.53
N GLU A 188 13.94 -12.85 -9.61
CA GLU A 188 15.24 -12.22 -9.80
C GLU A 188 15.04 -10.73 -10.00
N SER A 189 15.86 -9.92 -9.34
CA SER A 189 15.89 -8.48 -9.62
C SER A 189 16.52 -8.22 -10.99
N GLY A 190 15.91 -7.33 -11.76
CA GLY A 190 16.49 -6.77 -12.97
C GLY A 190 16.91 -5.31 -12.73
N LEU A 191 16.48 -4.41 -13.60
CA LEU A 191 16.64 -2.97 -13.43
C LEU A 191 15.96 -2.47 -12.15
N LEU A 192 14.82 -3.06 -11.78
CA LEU A 192 14.08 -2.67 -10.58
C LEU A 192 14.64 -3.45 -9.38
N PRO A 193 15.11 -2.75 -8.33
CA PRO A 193 15.60 -3.41 -7.13
C PRO A 193 14.42 -4.01 -6.37
N LEU A 194 14.33 -5.35 -6.36
CA LEU A 194 13.29 -6.09 -5.66
C LEU A 194 13.88 -6.91 -4.51
N ASN A 195 13.10 -7.05 -3.45
CA ASN A 195 13.35 -7.99 -2.37
C ASN A 195 12.03 -8.67 -1.97
N GLU A 196 12.07 -9.59 -1.01
CA GLU A 196 10.89 -10.35 -0.57
C GLU A 196 9.73 -9.48 -0.11
N SER A 197 10.00 -8.28 0.46
CA SER A 197 8.93 -7.37 0.89
C SER A 197 8.10 -6.80 -0.27
N ASN A 198 8.59 -6.91 -1.51
CA ASN A 198 7.86 -6.50 -2.71
C ASN A 198 6.81 -7.55 -3.14
N PHE A 199 6.72 -8.70 -2.48
CA PHE A 199 5.83 -9.79 -2.87
C PHE A 199 4.91 -10.25 -1.73
N GLY A 200 3.62 -10.36 -2.06
CA GLY A 200 2.59 -10.96 -1.22
C GLY A 200 2.37 -12.41 -1.61
N LEU A 201 2.84 -13.34 -0.77
CA LEU A 201 2.81 -14.78 -1.03
C LEU A 201 1.63 -15.51 -0.36
N ALA A 202 0.83 -14.80 0.45
CA ALA A 202 -0.23 -15.39 1.27
C ALA A 202 -1.36 -16.07 0.49
N GLN A 203 -1.47 -15.83 -0.82
CA GLN A 203 -2.50 -16.40 -1.70
C GLN A 203 -1.91 -17.26 -2.84
N LEU A 204 -0.65 -17.71 -2.72
CA LEU A 204 -0.02 -18.59 -3.71
C LEU A 204 -0.83 -19.87 -3.95
N GLU A 205 -1.38 -20.47 -2.89
CA GLU A 205 -2.26 -21.66 -2.92
C GLU A 205 -3.65 -21.41 -3.55
N LYS A 206 -3.90 -20.17 -4.01
CA LYS A 206 -5.05 -19.82 -4.85
C LYS A 206 -4.61 -19.32 -6.23
N GLY A 207 -3.36 -19.56 -6.62
CA GLY A 207 -2.78 -19.08 -7.87
C GLY A 207 -2.63 -17.57 -7.93
N LYS A 208 -2.40 -16.88 -6.80
CA LYS A 208 -2.27 -15.42 -6.75
C LYS A 208 -0.95 -14.99 -6.15
N LEU A 209 -0.17 -14.24 -6.94
CA LEU A 209 1.04 -13.56 -6.50
C LEU A 209 0.81 -12.05 -6.60
N THR A 210 0.84 -11.33 -5.48
CA THR A 210 0.71 -9.87 -5.50
C THR A 210 2.09 -9.24 -5.42
N THR A 211 2.33 -8.17 -6.16
CA THR A 211 3.59 -7.44 -6.13
C THR A 211 3.36 -5.93 -6.04
N SER A 212 4.27 -5.26 -5.35
CA SER A 212 4.31 -3.81 -5.19
C SER A 212 5.76 -3.35 -5.20
N TRP A 213 6.06 -2.41 -6.07
CA TRP A 213 7.37 -1.76 -6.16
C TRP A 213 7.21 -0.25 -6.15
N ASP A 214 8.17 0.43 -5.56
CA ASP A 214 8.22 1.88 -5.42
C ASP A 214 9.67 2.38 -5.51
N ASN A 215 9.81 3.61 -6.00
CA ASN A 215 11.05 4.34 -6.01
C ASN A 215 10.83 5.83 -5.78
N ARG A 216 11.83 6.47 -5.17
CA ARG A 216 11.80 7.89 -4.79
C ARG A 216 11.60 8.82 -5.98
N THR A 217 12.16 8.45 -7.13
CA THR A 217 12.06 9.17 -8.41
C THR A 217 11.51 8.23 -9.47
N GLY A 218 10.86 8.79 -10.49
CA GLY A 218 10.47 7.97 -11.62
C GLY A 218 11.68 7.34 -12.29
N MET A 219 11.53 6.09 -12.70
CA MET A 219 12.51 5.35 -13.48
C MET A 219 12.00 5.19 -14.91
N THR A 220 12.93 5.21 -15.86
CA THR A 220 12.64 4.99 -17.27
C THR A 220 13.46 3.82 -17.76
N SER A 221 12.85 2.91 -18.52
CA SER A 221 13.54 1.81 -19.19
C SER A 221 13.16 1.74 -20.67
N ASN A 222 14.03 1.11 -21.46
CA ASN A 222 13.67 0.75 -22.83
C ASN A 222 13.05 -0.66 -22.89
N ALA A 223 12.43 -1.01 -24.01
CA ALA A 223 11.69 -2.26 -24.19
C ALA A 223 12.54 -3.55 -24.05
N ASN A 224 13.87 -3.47 -24.16
CA ASN A 224 14.75 -4.64 -24.08
C ASN A 224 15.26 -4.90 -22.66
N GLU A 225 15.15 -3.94 -21.75
CA GLU A 225 15.64 -4.06 -20.38
C GLU A 225 14.69 -4.91 -19.54
N VAL A 226 15.25 -5.93 -18.88
CA VAL A 226 14.50 -6.73 -17.91
C VAL A 226 14.30 -5.91 -16.65
N LEU A 227 13.04 -5.63 -16.32
CA LEU A 227 12.67 -4.92 -15.10
C LEU A 227 12.87 -5.84 -13.89
N PHE A 228 12.35 -7.06 -13.99
CA PHE A 228 12.50 -8.16 -13.04
C PHE A 228 12.09 -9.46 -13.71
N SER A 229 12.37 -10.59 -13.05
CA SER A 229 11.91 -11.91 -13.50
C SER A 229 11.17 -12.66 -12.40
N LEU A 230 10.19 -13.47 -12.79
CA LEU A 230 9.55 -14.44 -11.91
C LEU A 230 9.92 -15.85 -12.33
N ILE A 231 10.29 -16.68 -11.35
CA ILE A 231 10.71 -18.06 -11.56
C ILE A 231 9.53 -18.97 -11.21
N PHE A 232 9.17 -19.83 -12.15
CA PHE A 232 8.14 -20.85 -11.96
C PHE A 232 8.66 -22.23 -12.35
N ARG A 233 8.18 -23.27 -11.66
CA ARG A 233 8.28 -24.65 -12.13
C ARG A 233 7.00 -25.04 -12.84
N ALA A 234 7.11 -25.63 -14.02
CA ALA A 234 5.96 -26.17 -14.74
C ALA A 234 5.60 -27.57 -14.25
N ASN A 235 4.39 -27.72 -13.71
CA ASN A 235 3.81 -29.01 -13.33
C ASN A 235 3.08 -29.67 -14.52
N ALA A 236 2.70 -28.86 -15.51
CA ALA A 236 2.11 -29.30 -16.77
C ALA A 236 2.54 -28.38 -17.92
N LYS A 237 2.30 -28.82 -19.16
CA LYS A 237 2.54 -28.00 -20.36
C LYS A 237 1.63 -26.78 -20.35
N ALA A 238 2.22 -25.58 -20.40
CA ALA A 238 1.51 -24.31 -20.40
C ALA A 238 1.82 -23.50 -21.66
N GLN A 239 0.93 -22.56 -22.02
CA GLN A 239 1.25 -21.49 -22.97
C GLN A 239 1.36 -20.16 -22.23
N LEU A 240 2.46 -19.47 -22.43
CA LEU A 240 2.68 -18.12 -21.90
C LEU A 240 2.17 -17.09 -22.91
N LYS A 241 1.36 -16.15 -22.44
CA LYS A 241 0.77 -15.09 -23.25
C LYS A 241 0.77 -13.79 -22.44
N ASN A 242 1.01 -12.67 -23.11
CA ASN A 242 0.83 -11.35 -22.51
C ASN A 242 -0.62 -11.17 -22.06
N CYS A 243 -0.80 -10.47 -20.96
CA CYS A 243 -2.10 -10.03 -20.45
C CYS A 243 -2.55 -8.75 -21.15
#